data_AF-A0A943SRM9-F1
#
_entry.id   AF-A0A943SRM9-F1
#
_cell.length_a   1.000
_cell.length_b   1.000
_cell.length_c   1.000
_cell.angle_alpha   90.00
_cell.angle_beta   90.00
_cell.angle_gamma   90.00
#
_symmetry.space_group_name_H-M   'P 1'
#
loop_
_entity.id
_entity.type
_entity.pdbx_description
1 polymer ?
#
loop_
_entity_poly.entity_id
_entity_poly.type
_entity_poly.pdbx_seq_one_letter_code
_entity_poly.pdbx_strand_id
1 'polypeptide(L)' 'MNTETIKNKLKPIVYPIINFIPRRRLKNKNFTIICDNCWAGKVYQELGLPYQTPFVGMFVFSPDYIKMLKNLK' A
#
# COMPACT_ATOMS: atom_id res chain seq x y z
N MET A 1 16.99 -12.80 21.91
CA MET A 1 16.23 -11.74 21.21
C MET A 1 15.36 -12.41 20.15
N ASN A 2 14.05 -12.18 20.15
CA ASN A 2 13.10 -12.86 19.23
C ASN A 2 13.42 -12.51 17.76
N THR A 3 13.32 -13.50 16.87
CA THR A 3 13.49 -13.35 15.42
C THR A 3 12.59 -12.27 14.83
N GLU A 4 11.37 -12.10 15.35
CA GLU A 4 10.44 -11.04 14.91
C GLU A 4 10.94 -9.63 15.26
N THR A 5 11.54 -9.47 16.44
CA THR A 5 12.13 -8.20 16.88
C THR A 5 13.29 -7.81 15.96
N ILE A 6 14.11 -8.78 15.56
CA ILE A 6 15.22 -8.56 14.61
C ILE A 6 14.67 -8.13 13.24
N LYS A 7 13.67 -8.86 12.71
CA LYS A 7 13.02 -8.52 11.44
C LYS A 7 12.45 -7.10 11.45
N ASN A 8 11.75 -6.73 12.51
CA ASN A 8 11.14 -5.40 12.62
C ASN A 8 12.18 -4.28 12.72
N LYS A 9 13.32 -4.51 13.38
CA LYS A 9 14.45 -3.56 13.38
C LYS A 9 15.14 -3.42 12.02
N LEU A 10 15.19 -4.49 11.22
CA LEU A 10 15.84 -4.49 9.90
C LEU A 10 14.97 -3.93 8.79
N LYS A 11 13.63 -4.06 8.88
CA LYS A 11 12.67 -3.53 7.89
C LYS A 11 12.95 -2.09 7.44
N PRO A 12 13.14 -1.09 8.32
CA PRO A 12 13.37 0.29 7.88
C PRO A 12 14.67 0.47 7.08
N ILE A 13 15.66 -0.42 7.25
CA ILE A 13 16.93 -0.39 6.51
C ILE A 13 16.77 -1.08 5.16
N VAL A 14 16.13 -2.26 5.14
CA VAL A 14 16.03 -3.10 3.93
C VAL A 14 14.99 -2.56 2.94
N TYR A 15 13.84 -2.05 3.42
CA TYR A 15 12.72 -1.63 2.56
C TYR A 15 13.06 -0.50 1.56
N PRO A 16 13.81 0.55 1.95
CA PRO A 16 14.25 1.58 1.01
C PRO A 16 15.18 1.04 -0.08
N ILE A 17 16.04 0.06 0.26
CA ILE A 17 17.01 -0.54 -0.66
C ILE A 17 16.29 -1.38 -1.70
N ILE A 18 15.44 -2.32 -1.27
CA ILE A 18 14.72 -3.21 -2.20
C ILE A 18 13.75 -2.43 -3.09
N ASN A 19 13.16 -1.34 -2.56
CA ASN A 19 12.21 -0.51 -3.30
C ASN A 19 12.86 0.66 -4.04
N PHE A 20 14.20 0.72 -4.13
CA PHE A 20 14.90 1.82 -4.78
C PHE A 20 14.51 1.97 -6.26
N ILE A 21 14.52 0.86 -7.00
CA ILE A 21 14.17 0.83 -8.42
C ILE A 21 12.69 1.23 -8.65
N PRO A 22 11.68 0.60 -8.02
CA PRO A 22 10.28 0.97 -8.24
C PRO A 22 9.98 2.42 -7.84
N ARG A 23 10.54 2.91 -6.73
CA ARG A 23 10.40 4.32 -6.32
C ARG A 23 10.96 5.30 -7.35
N ARG A 24 12.09 4.97 -7.99
CA ARG A 24 12.68 5.81 -9.05
C ARG A 24 11.93 5.73 -10.36
N ARG A 25 11.36 4.58 -10.70
CA ARG A 25 10.58 4.38 -11.94
C ARG A 25 9.20 5.01 -11.87
N LEU A 26 8.66 5.22 -10.68
CA LEU A 26 7.36 5.85 -10.47
C LEU A 26 7.40 7.34 -10.85
N LYS A 27 6.82 7.67 -12.01
CA LYS A 27 6.75 9.04 -12.52
C LYS A 27 5.66 9.87 -11.85
N ASN A 28 4.45 9.31 -11.73
CA ASN A 28 3.32 9.98 -11.08
C ASN A 28 3.23 9.56 -9.62
N LYS A 29 3.37 10.53 -8.70
CA LYS A 29 3.23 10.34 -7.25
C LYS A 29 1.88 10.82 -6.69
N ASN A 30 1.03 11.38 -7.55
CA ASN A 30 -0.30 11.86 -7.21
C ASN A 30 -1.32 10.90 -7.83
N PHE A 31 -1.65 9.84 -7.11
CA PHE A 31 -2.63 8.84 -7.54
C PHE A 31 -3.43 8.32 -6.35
N THR A 32 -4.64 7.85 -6.61
CA THR A 32 -5.49 7.24 -5.60
C THR A 32 -5.77 5.80 -5.99
N ILE A 33 -5.42 4.84 -5.13
CA ILE A 33 -5.76 3.43 -5.30
C ILE A 33 -7.12 3.15 -4.66
N ILE A 34 -8.03 2.54 -5.41
CA ILE A 34 -9.27 1.97 -4.89
C ILE A 34 -9.08 0.46 -4.79
N CYS A 35 -9.22 -0.10 -3.59
CA CYS A 35 -9.00 -1.51 -3.32
C CYS A 35 -10.03 -2.01 -2.31
N ASP A 36 -10.35 -3.29 -2.40
CA ASP A 36 -11.24 -4.01 -1.50
C ASP A 36 -10.55 -4.43 -0.19
N ASN A 37 -9.22 -4.30 -0.09
CA ASN A 37 -8.44 -4.75 1.05
C ASN A 37 -7.16 -3.92 1.30
N CYS A 38 -6.32 -4.39 2.23
CA CYS A 38 -5.09 -3.72 2.69
C CYS A 38 -3.96 -3.60 1.64
N TRP A 39 -4.13 -4.13 0.43
CA TRP A 39 -3.12 -4.06 -0.62
C TRP A 39 -2.74 -2.62 -0.97
N ALA A 40 -3.72 -1.70 -1.06
CA ALA A 40 -3.46 -0.29 -1.33
C ALA A 40 -2.47 0.32 -0.30
N GLY A 41 -2.71 0.08 0.99
CA GLY A 41 -1.84 0.55 2.06
C GLY A 41 -0.41 -0.01 1.93
N LYS A 42 -0.28 -1.29 1.55
CA LYS A 42 1.03 -1.91 1.34
C LYS A 42 1.80 -1.25 0.18
N VAL A 43 1.12 -0.95 -0.92
CA VAL A 43 1.73 -0.27 -2.08
C VAL A 43 2.25 1.12 -1.70
N TYR A 44 1.46 1.95 -1.00
CA TYR A 44 1.94 3.26 -0.55
C TYR A 44 3.17 3.15 0.37
N GLN A 45 3.18 2.18 1.31
CA GLN A 45 4.33 1.95 2.20
C GLN A 45 5.60 1.55 1.43
N GLU A 46 5.48 0.63 0.47
CA GLU A 46 6.61 0.18 -0.35
C GLU A 46 7.16 1.30 -1.22
N LEU A 47 6.28 2.13 -1.79
CA LEU A 47 6.64 3.32 -2.56
C LEU A 47 7.12 4.49 -1.69
N GLY A 48 6.95 4.43 -0.37
CA GLY A 48 7.32 5.51 0.55
C GLY A 48 6.47 6.77 0.36
N LEU A 49 5.18 6.60 0.05
CA LEU A 49 4.22 7.67 -0.19
C LEU A 49 3.20 7.75 0.96
N PRO A 50 2.67 8.94 1.26
CA PRO A 50 1.52 9.07 2.15
C PRO A 50 0.29 8.39 1.53
N TYR A 51 -0.66 7.97 2.37
CA TYR A 51 -1.91 7.42 1.87
C TYR A 51 -2.74 8.49 1.16
N GLN A 52 -3.09 8.25 -0.10
CA GLN A 52 -3.93 9.13 -0.92
C GLN A 52 -5.29 8.51 -1.20
N THR A 53 -5.77 7.65 -0.30
CA THR A 53 -7.02 6.89 -0.46
C THR A 53 -7.71 6.67 0.89
N PRO A 54 -9.06 6.67 0.94
CA PRO A 54 -9.79 6.24 2.14
C PRO A 54 -9.80 4.72 2.32
N PHE A 55 -9.36 3.95 1.31
CA PHE A 55 -9.40 2.48 1.31
C PHE A 55 -8.25 1.81 2.08
N VAL A 56 -7.71 2.47 3.10
CA VAL A 56 -6.64 1.92 3.95
C VAL A 56 -7.20 1.43 5.27
N GLY A 57 -6.82 0.21 5.69
CA GLY A 57 -7.27 -0.36 6.97
C GLY A 57 -8.73 -0.81 6.98
N MET A 58 -9.34 -0.94 5.80
CA MET A 58 -10.71 -1.44 5.63
C MET A 58 -10.74 -2.63 4.66
N PHE A 59 -11.83 -3.39 4.72
CA PHE A 59 -12.09 -4.52 3.84
C PHE A 59 -13.54 -4.44 3.32
N VAL A 60 -13.73 -4.69 2.02
CA VAL A 60 -15.03 -4.73 1.36
C VAL A 60 -15.20 -6.09 0.69
N PHE A 61 -16.29 -6.80 0.98
CA PHE A 61 -16.55 -8.09 0.32
C PHE A 61 -16.74 -7.91 -1.18
N SER A 62 -16.28 -8.89 -1.97
CA SER A 62 -16.24 -8.78 -3.44
C SER A 62 -17.56 -8.34 -4.07
N PRO A 63 -18.76 -8.86 -3.69
CA PRO A 63 -20.01 -8.41 -4.29
C PRO A 63 -20.29 -6.91 -4.05
N ASP A 64 -20.04 -6.43 -2.83
CA ASP A 64 -20.24 -5.02 -2.46
C ASP A 64 -19.18 -4.12 -3.06
N TYR A 65 -17.94 -4.60 -3.17
CA TYR A 65 -16.87 -3.88 -3.86
C TYR A 65 -17.24 -3.63 -5.33
N ILE A 66 -17.73 -4.66 -6.04
CA ILE A 66 -18.21 -4.50 -7.42
C ILE A 66 -19.42 -3.56 -7.50
N LYS A 67 -20.35 -3.63 -6.54
CA LYS A 67 -21.49 -2.70 -6.47
C LYS A 67 -21.05 -1.25 -6.27
N MET A 68 -20.07 -1.02 -5.40
CA MET A 68 -19.48 0.29 -5.15
C MET A 68 -18.77 0.82 -6.40
N LEU A 69 -17.93 0.00 -7.06
CA LEU A 69 -17.21 0.38 -8.28
C LEU A 69 -18.17 0.80 -9.41
N LYS A 70 -19.31 0.11 -9.56
CA LYS A 70 -20.35 0.48 -10.54
C LYS A 70 -20.99 1.86 -10.31
N ASN A 71 -20.89 2.39 -9.09
CA ASN A 71 -21.50 3.67 -8.69
C ASN A 71 -20.44 4.71 -8.30
N LEU A 72 -19.17 4.49 -8.64
CA LEU A 72 -18.09 5.42 -8.37
C LEU A 72 -18.30 6.70 -9.21
N LYS A 73 -18.16 7.88 -8.58
CA LYS A 73 -18.32 9.21 -9.21
C LYS A 73 -17.08 10.05 -9.02
#